data_AF-A0A348Z0C3-F1
#
_entry.id   AF-A0A348Z0C3-F1
#
_cell.length_a   1.000
_cell.length_b   1.000
_cell.length_c   1.000
_cell.angle_alpha   90.00
_cell.angle_beta   90.00
_cell.angle_gamma   90.00
#
_symmetry.space_group_name_H-M   'P 1'
#
loop_
_entity.id
_entity.type
_entity.pdbx_description
1 polymer ?
#
loop_
_entity_poly.entity_id
_entity_poly.type
_entity_poly.pdbx_seq_one_letter_code
_entity_poly.pdbx_strand_id
1 'polypeptide(L)'
;MQVIKSKDNNTLKEIKKLKEKKYRVENKKFIVEGFRFLEEGFKSDFIIDKLFIKESSVDKFKEKFSFYIDEYEEKIFIINDSLFKNISGTENSQGVLAVLQMKEENFNKEE
;
A
#
# COMPACT_ATOMS: atom_id res chain seq x y z
N MET A 1 -4.41 -1.16 -14.12
CA MET A 1 -4.94 -1.41 -12.76
C MET A 1 -5.51 -2.82 -12.70
N GLN A 2 -5.51 -3.47 -11.54
CA GLN A 2 -6.01 -4.84 -11.39
C GLN A 2 -7.11 -4.91 -10.31
N VAL A 3 -8.11 -5.79 -10.47
CA VAL A 3 -9.21 -5.96 -9.50
C VAL A 3 -9.05 -7.30 -8.78
N ILE A 4 -8.97 -7.26 -7.44
CA ILE A 4 -8.93 -8.47 -6.61
C ILE A 4 -10.29 -8.65 -5.92
N LYS A 5 -10.95 -9.78 -6.20
CA LYS A 5 -12.27 -10.12 -5.63
C LYS A 5 -12.24 -11.28 -4.63
N SER A 6 -11.14 -12.03 -4.56
CA SER A 6 -11.04 -13.23 -3.72
C SER A 6 -10.29 -12.96 -2.42
N LYS A 7 -10.86 -13.43 -1.31
CA LYS A 7 -10.21 -13.44 0.02
C LYS A 7 -8.97 -14.33 0.08
N ASP A 8 -8.89 -15.31 -0.81
CA ASP A 8 -7.80 -16.30 -0.85
C ASP A 8 -6.61 -15.86 -1.70
N ASN A 9 -6.66 -14.63 -2.22
CA ASN A 9 -5.57 -14.03 -2.97
C ASN A 9 -4.29 -13.94 -2.12
N ASN A 10 -3.19 -14.48 -2.64
CA ASN A 10 -1.90 -14.55 -1.94
C ASN A 10 -1.35 -13.16 -1.59
N THR A 11 -1.54 -12.17 -2.47
CA THR A 11 -1.13 -10.79 -2.22
C THR A 11 -1.81 -10.23 -0.97
N LEU A 12 -3.12 -10.44 -0.81
CA LEU A 12 -3.82 -9.98 0.40
C LEU A 12 -3.33 -10.67 1.67
N LYS A 13 -2.93 -11.94 1.59
CA LYS A 13 -2.33 -12.68 2.71
C LYS A 13 -0.96 -12.11 3.09
N GLU A 14 -0.14 -11.75 2.10
CA GLU A 14 1.15 -11.08 2.33
C GLU A 14 0.98 -9.72 3.01
N ILE A 15 0.01 -8.91 2.56
CA ILE A 15 -0.23 -7.60 3.17
C ILE A 15 -0.62 -7.74 4.65
N LYS A 16 -1.46 -8.72 4.99
CA LYS A 16 -1.80 -8.99 6.39
C LYS A 16 -0.58 -9.31 7.25
N LYS A 17 0.36 -10.10 6.72
CA LYS A 17 1.60 -10.46 7.43
C LYS A 17 2.47 -9.23 7.73
N LEU A 18 2.50 -8.24 6.84
CA LEU A 18 3.27 -7.00 7.05
C LEU A 18 2.78 -6.15 8.25
N LYS A 19 1.65 -6.48 8.87
CA LYS A 19 1.25 -5.91 10.16
C LYS A 19 2.17 -6.33 11.31
N GLU A 20 2.84 -7.46 11.20
CA GLU A 20 3.79 -7.93 12.21
C GLU A 20 5.22 -7.47 11.91
N LYS A 21 5.96 -7.06 12.95
CA LYS A 21 7.34 -6.54 12.81
C LYS A 21 8.27 -7.55 12.11
N LYS A 22 8.15 -8.84 12.43
CA LYS A 22 8.95 -9.92 11.84
C LYS A 22 8.91 -9.86 10.31
N TYR A 23 7.71 -9.86 9.73
CA TYR A 23 7.55 -9.86 8.28
C TYR A 23 7.97 -8.53 7.64
N ARG A 24 7.81 -7.39 8.33
CA ARG A 24 8.32 -6.11 7.82
C ARG A 24 9.83 -6.10 7.64
N VAL A 25 10.55 -6.62 8.65
CA VAL A 25 12.02 -6.70 8.64
C VAL A 25 12.47 -7.72 7.58
N GLU A 26 11.88 -8.91 7.57
CA GLU A 26 12.22 -9.99 6.62
C GLU A 26 12.02 -9.57 5.16
N ASN A 27 10.89 -8.90 4.86
CA ASN A 27 10.55 -8.48 3.50
C ASN A 27 11.08 -7.09 3.14
N LYS A 28 11.72 -6.38 4.08
CA LYS A 28 12.13 -4.96 3.96
C LYS A 28 11.00 -4.08 3.42
N LYS A 29 9.79 -4.25 3.96
CA LYS A 29 8.58 -3.57 3.50
C LYS A 29 7.73 -3.10 4.66
N PHE A 30 7.03 -1.99 4.48
CA PHE A 30 6.07 -1.47 5.44
C PHE A 30 4.81 -0.96 4.75
N ILE A 31 3.75 -0.82 5.55
CA ILE A 31 2.45 -0.34 5.09
C ILE A 31 2.24 1.08 5.58
N VAL A 32 1.68 1.92 4.71
CA VAL A 32 1.06 3.20 5.10
C VAL A 32 -0.39 3.22 4.64
N GLU A 33 -1.25 3.88 5.41
CA GLU A 33 -2.69 3.94 5.16
C GLU A 33 -3.18 5.38 5.14
N GLY A 34 -4.08 5.71 4.20
CA GLY A 34 -4.71 7.01 4.11
C GLY A 34 -4.10 7.96 3.08
N PHE A 35 -4.90 8.90 2.60
CA PHE A 35 -4.57 9.75 1.46
C PHE A 35 -3.35 10.64 1.71
N ARG A 36 -3.17 11.10 2.95
CA ARG A 36 -2.02 11.95 3.32
C ARG A 36 -0.69 11.19 3.19
N PHE A 37 -0.60 10.00 3.79
CA PHE A 37 0.64 9.21 3.75
C PHE A 37 0.91 8.64 2.36
N LEU A 38 -0.13 8.31 1.59
CA LEU A 38 0.04 7.94 0.19
C LEU A 38 0.60 9.11 -0.64
N GLU A 39 0.10 10.33 -0.43
CA GLU A 39 0.62 11.53 -1.08
C GLU A 39 2.10 11.80 -0.71
N GLU A 40 2.46 11.61 0.56
CA GLU A 40 3.85 11.68 1.01
C GLU A 40 4.71 10.59 0.34
N GLY A 41 4.17 9.37 0.19
CA GLY A 41 4.82 8.28 -0.52
C GLY A 41 5.13 8.63 -1.98
N PHE A 42 4.16 9.17 -2.71
CA PHE A 42 4.35 9.61 -4.11
C PHE A 42 5.37 10.76 -4.25
N LYS A 43 5.47 11.65 -3.26
CA LYS A 43 6.39 12.79 -3.28
C LYS A 43 7.79 12.46 -2.74
N SER A 44 7.96 11.27 -2.18
CA SER A 44 9.21 10.82 -1.59
C SER A 44 10.04 10.01 -2.58
N ASP A 45 11.26 9.68 -2.17
CA ASP A 45 12.17 8.74 -2.83
C ASP A 45 11.94 7.28 -2.39
N PHE A 46 10.87 6.99 -1.63
CA PHE A 46 10.51 5.62 -1.30
C PHE A 46 9.91 4.90 -2.51
N ILE A 47 10.29 3.63 -2.69
CA ILE A 47 9.73 2.80 -3.74
C ILE A 47 8.38 2.25 -3.28
N ILE A 48 7.30 2.66 -3.94
CA ILE A 48 5.98 2.05 -3.79
C ILE A 48 5.98 0.71 -4.54
N ASP A 49 5.79 -0.38 -3.78
CA ASP A 49 5.70 -1.76 -4.26
C ASP A 49 4.29 -2.08 -4.77
N LYS A 50 3.26 -1.72 -4.00
CA LYS A 50 1.84 -1.98 -4.31
C LYS A 50 0.93 -0.91 -3.71
N LEU A 51 -0.18 -0.64 -4.38
CA LEU A 51 -1.26 0.24 -3.94
C LEU A 51 -2.57 -0.54 -3.90
N PHE A 52 -3.30 -0.45 -2.80
CA PHE A 52 -4.61 -1.04 -2.64
C PHE A 52 -5.64 0.06 -2.43
N ILE A 53 -6.65 0.07 -3.28
CA ILE A 53 -7.72 1.06 -3.28
C ILE A 53 -9.03 0.35 -2.97
N LYS A 54 -9.71 0.83 -1.94
CA LYS A 54 -11.08 0.40 -1.63
C LYS A 54 -11.98 0.81 -2.79
N GLU A 55 -12.85 -0.09 -3.24
CA GLU A 55 -13.74 0.12 -4.39
C GLU A 55 -14.55 1.42 -4.24
N SER A 56 -15.14 1.68 -3.06
CA SER A 56 -15.87 2.92 -2.77
C SER A 56 -15.01 4.19 -2.69
N SER A 57 -13.68 4.09 -2.73
CA SER A 57 -12.73 5.20 -2.71
C SER A 57 -12.04 5.45 -4.06
N VAL A 58 -12.34 4.67 -5.11
CA VAL A 58 -11.65 4.74 -6.42
C VAL A 58 -11.80 6.11 -7.06
N ASP A 59 -13.00 6.69 -7.10
CA ASP A 59 -13.22 7.99 -7.75
C ASP A 59 -12.44 9.10 -7.06
N LYS A 60 -12.47 9.13 -5.72
CA LYS A 60 -11.68 10.07 -4.91
C LYS A 60 -10.17 9.88 -5.10
N PHE A 61 -9.71 8.64 -5.22
CA PHE A 61 -8.30 8.35 -5.54
C PHE A 61 -7.92 8.91 -6.91
N LYS A 62 -8.76 8.70 -7.93
CA LYS A 62 -8.51 9.22 -9.28
C LYS A 62 -8.52 10.73 -9.35
N GLU A 63 -9.47 11.37 -8.67
CA GLU A 63 -9.56 12.83 -8.57
C GLU A 63 -8.28 13.43 -7.97
N LYS A 64 -7.77 12.83 -6.88
CA LYS A 64 -6.62 13.38 -6.15
C LYS A 64 -5.27 13.04 -6.79
N PHE A 65 -5.13 11.88 -7.42
CA PHE A 65 -3.84 11.34 -7.86
C PHE A 65 -3.79 10.98 -9.35
N SER A 66 -4.62 11.60 -10.19
CA SER A 66 -4.67 11.36 -11.63
C SER A 66 -3.29 11.35 -12.29
N PHE A 67 -2.41 12.28 -11.92
CA PHE A 67 -1.05 12.40 -12.45
C PHE A 67 -0.12 11.21 -12.13
N TYR A 68 -0.42 10.41 -11.11
CA TYR A 68 0.39 9.25 -10.71
C TYR A 68 -0.18 7.93 -11.25
N ILE A 69 -1.39 7.93 -11.82
CA ILE A 69 -2.06 6.67 -12.17
C ILE A 69 -1.26 5.87 -13.20
N ASP A 70 -0.83 6.53 -14.27
CA ASP A 70 -0.17 5.86 -15.40
C ASP A 70 1.17 5.25 -14.97
N GLU A 71 1.91 5.93 -14.08
CA GLU A 71 3.20 5.45 -13.56
C GLU A 71 3.04 4.20 -12.67
N TYR A 72 1.96 4.14 -11.88
CA TYR A 72 1.73 3.07 -10.92
C TYR A 72 0.65 2.07 -11.37
N GLU A 73 0.24 2.09 -12.63
CA GLU A 73 -0.94 1.37 -13.11
C GLU A 73 -0.91 -0.13 -12.76
N GLU A 74 0.24 -0.78 -12.98
CA GLU A 74 0.48 -2.20 -12.72
C GLU A 74 0.60 -2.55 -11.22
N LYS A 75 0.78 -1.53 -10.39
CA LYS A 75 0.91 -1.66 -8.93
C LYS A 75 -0.40 -1.37 -8.21
N ILE A 76 -1.44 -0.90 -8.92
CA ILE A 76 -2.73 -0.54 -8.35
C ILE A 76 -3.70 -1.72 -8.36
N PHE A 77 -4.17 -2.08 -7.17
CA PHE A 77 -5.14 -3.13 -6.91
C PHE A 77 -6.42 -2.54 -6.32
N ILE A 78 -7.54 -2.69 -7.03
CA ILE A 78 -8.86 -2.33 -6.53
C ILE A 78 -9.46 -3.54 -5.82
N ILE A 79 -9.91 -3.35 -4.58
CA ILE A 79 -10.53 -4.39 -3.76
C ILE A 79 -11.85 -3.91 -3.17
N ASN A 80 -12.81 -4.83 -3.07
CA ASN A 80 -14.08 -4.52 -2.43
C ASN A 80 -13.88 -4.13 -0.95
N ASP A 81 -14.86 -3.40 -0.41
CA ASP A 81 -14.81 -2.84 0.94
C ASP A 81 -14.62 -3.89 2.04
N SER A 82 -15.21 -5.08 1.88
CA SER A 82 -15.06 -6.18 2.85
C SER A 82 -13.62 -6.71 2.90
N LEU A 83 -13.01 -6.92 1.73
CA LEU A 83 -11.61 -7.34 1.61
C LEU A 83 -10.65 -6.27 2.12
N PHE A 84 -10.93 -5.00 1.82
CA PHE A 84 -10.12 -3.88 2.30
C PHE A 84 -10.07 -3.84 3.83
N LYS A 85 -11.22 -4.00 4.51
CA LYS A 85 -11.27 -4.05 5.99
C LYS A 85 -10.34 -5.11 6.59
N ASN A 86 -10.14 -6.23 5.89
CA ASN A 86 -9.28 -7.29 6.38
C ASN A 86 -7.78 -6.94 6.35
N ILE A 87 -7.35 -6.06 5.43
CA ILE A 87 -5.95 -5.64 5.30
C ILE A 87 -5.68 -4.31 6.00
N SER A 88 -6.71 -3.48 6.20
CA SER A 88 -6.65 -2.25 6.97
C SER A 88 -6.31 -2.49 8.44
N GLY A 89 -5.47 -1.65 9.04
CA GLY A 89 -5.21 -1.58 10.47
C GLY A 89 -6.21 -0.71 11.24
N THR A 90 -7.08 0.02 10.54
CA THR A 90 -8.02 0.98 11.12
C THR A 90 -9.48 0.65 10.77
N GLU A 91 -10.39 0.81 11.74
CA GLU A 91 -11.83 0.58 11.52
C GLU A 91 -12.43 1.58 10.52
N ASN A 92 -11.94 2.83 10.53
CA ASN A 92 -12.37 3.93 9.66
C ASN A 92 -11.32 4.27 8.61
N SER A 93 -10.80 3.26 7.90
CA SER A 93 -9.80 3.51 6.87
C SER A 93 -10.34 4.43 5.79
N GLN A 94 -9.50 5.40 5.42
CA GLN A 94 -9.79 6.34 4.35
C GLN A 94 -9.86 5.65 2.97
N GLY A 95 -9.50 4.36 2.87
CA GLY A 95 -9.74 3.52 1.70
C GLY A 95 -8.58 3.46 0.72
N VAL A 96 -7.38 3.86 1.15
CA VAL A 96 -6.14 3.65 0.40
C VAL A 96 -5.07 3.08 1.33
N LEU A 97 -4.30 2.13 0.83
CA LEU A 97 -3.19 1.48 1.52
C LEU A 97 -2.04 1.28 0.55
N ALA A 98 -0.84 1.66 0.93
CA ALA A 98 0.35 1.48 0.13
C ALA A 98 1.37 0.60 0.85
N VAL A 99 2.07 -0.22 0.08
CA VAL A 99 3.22 -0.99 0.52
C VAL A 99 4.46 -0.32 -0.04
N LEU A 100 5.36 0.11 0.84
CA LEU A 100 6.61 0.77 0.48
C LEU A 100 7.78 -0.11 0.88
N GLN A 101 8.85 -0.04 0.11
CA GLN A 101 10.13 -0.68 0.45
C GLN A 101 10.85 0.18 1.49
N MET A 102 11.41 -0.48 2.51
CA MET A 102 12.31 0.18 3.44
C MET A 102 13.58 0.57 2.70
N LYS A 103 14.10 1.77 2.99
CA LYS A 103 15.43 2.13 2.51
C LYS A 103 16.47 1.26 3.20
N GLU A 104 17.41 0.74 2.42
CA GLU A 104 18.62 0.20 3.00
C GLU A 104 19.47 1.39 3.47
N GLU A 105 19.40 1.71 4.76
CA GLU A 105 20.45 2.53 5.34
C GLU A 105 21.71 1.68 5.39
N ASN A 106 22.67 1.99 4.52
CA ASN A 106 24.05 1.59 4.74
C ASN A 106 24.50 2.28 6.03
N PHE A 107 24.31 1.62 7.18
CA PHE A 107 25.00 1.97 8.41
C PHE A 107 26.48 1.64 8.21
N ASN A 108 27.19 2.47 7.45
CA ASN A 108 28.62 2.64 7.66
C ASN A 108 28.74 3.29 9.03
N LYS A 109 28.86 2.45 10.06
CA LYS A 109 29.47 2.86 11.31
C LYS A 109 30.93 3.11 10.97
N GLU A 110 31.28 4.35 10.66
CA GLU A 110 32.67 4.78 10.73
C GLU A 110 33.10 4.63 12.19
N GLU A 111 34.12 3.79 12.40
CA GLU A 111 34.84 3.59 13.66
C GLU A 111 35.60 4.84 14.09
#